data_AF-A0A2S9GJQ0-F1
#
_entry.id   AF-A0A2S9GJQ0-F1
#
_cell.length_a   1.000
_cell.length_b   1.000
_cell.length_c   1.000
_cell.angle_alpha   90.00
_cell.angle_beta   90.00
_cell.angle_gamma   90.00
#
_symmetry.space_group_name_H-M   'P 1'
#
loop_
_entity.id
_entity.type
_entity.pdbx_description
1 polymer ?
#
loop_
_entity_poly.entity_id
_entity_poly.type
_entity_poly.pdbx_seq_one_letter_code
_entity_poly.pdbx_strand_id
1 'polypeptide(L)'
;NLMSLFGLHRTLRGSAVGHFAATEVTSPPGSRRMVQALERLGAPQECRGFYAEHVEADAVHEQVVRTDVVGDLVAREPGLDRDVV
;
A
#
# COMPACT_ATOMS: atom_id res chain seq x y z
N ASN A 1 9.92 0.01 -14.29
CA ASN A 1 9.30 -0.15 -12.96
C ASN A 1 7.78 -0.24 -13.13
N LEU A 2 7.10 -1.15 -12.43
CA LEU A 2 5.66 -1.41 -12.54
C LEU A 2 4.80 -0.22 -12.09
N MET A 3 5.13 0.39 -10.94
CA MET A 3 4.43 1.58 -10.46
C MET A 3 4.45 2.72 -11.49
N SER A 4 5.61 2.96 -12.10
CA SER A 4 5.74 3.97 -13.16
C SER A 4 4.94 3.61 -14.42
N LEU A 5 4.86 2.33 -14.79
CA LEU A 5 4.04 1.89 -15.92
C LEU A 5 2.57 2.25 -15.69
N PHE A 6 2.01 1.89 -14.54
CA PHE A 6 0.62 2.20 -14.20
C PHE A 6 0.38 3.71 -14.06
N GLY A 7 1.26 4.43 -13.36
CA GLY A 7 1.10 5.86 -13.09
C GLY A 7 1.26 6.78 -14.31
N LEU A 8 2.03 6.36 -15.32
CA LEU A 8 2.26 7.16 -16.53
C LEU A 8 1.22 6.92 -17.65
N HIS A 9 0.38 5.89 -17.52
CA HIS A 9 -0.63 5.55 -18.54
C HIS A 9 -2.03 5.63 -17.94
N ARG A 10 -2.77 6.69 -18.27
CA ARG A 10 -4.14 6.91 -17.76
C ARG A 10 -5.08 5.74 -17.98
N THR A 11 -4.87 4.95 -19.03
CA THR A 11 -5.64 3.73 -19.33
C THR A 11 -5.47 2.65 -18.25
N LEU A 12 -4.37 2.67 -17.49
CA LEU A 12 -4.03 1.70 -16.43
C LEU A 12 -4.36 2.21 -15.02
N ARG A 13 -5.18 3.26 -14.88
CA ARG A 13 -5.50 3.87 -13.58
C ARG A 13 -6.18 2.91 -12.60
N GLY A 14 -7.00 1.97 -13.08
CA GLY A 14 -7.57 0.91 -12.23
C GLY A 14 -6.47 0.06 -11.58
N SER A 15 -5.50 -0.39 -12.39
CA SER A 15 -4.33 -1.12 -11.90
C SER A 15 -3.41 -0.28 -11.02
N ALA A 16 -3.29 1.02 -11.28
CA ALA A 16 -2.54 1.92 -10.41
C ALA A 16 -3.14 1.95 -8.99
N VAL A 17 -4.46 2.10 -8.90
CA VAL A 17 -5.18 2.18 -7.62
C VAL A 17 -5.22 0.82 -6.91
N GLY A 18 -5.48 -0.27 -7.64
CA GLY A 18 -5.42 -1.62 -7.08
C GLY A 18 -4.04 -1.97 -6.50
N HIS A 19 -2.98 -1.69 -7.26
CA HIS A 19 -1.61 -1.92 -6.80
C HIS A 19 -1.24 -1.08 -5.58
N PHE A 20 -1.69 0.17 -5.52
CA PHE A 20 -1.53 1.02 -4.35
C PHE A 20 -2.27 0.43 -3.13
N ALA A 21 -3.54 0.05 -3.30
CA ALA A 21 -4.33 -0.58 -2.24
C ALA A 21 -3.67 -1.86 -1.70
N ALA A 22 -3.19 -2.73 -2.59
CA ALA A 22 -2.48 -3.94 -2.20
C ALA A 22 -1.22 -3.65 -1.39
N THR A 23 -0.49 -2.59 -1.73
CA THR A 23 0.72 -2.17 -1.00
C THR A 23 0.36 -1.70 0.41
N GLU A 24 -0.65 -0.84 0.53
CA GLU A 24 -1.10 -0.29 1.83
C GLU A 24 -1.63 -1.39 2.76
N VAL A 25 -2.42 -2.33 2.24
CA VAL A 25 -2.96 -3.47 3.02
C VAL A 25 -1.84 -4.39 3.51
N THR A 26 -0.79 -4.58 2.72
CA THR A 26 0.29 -5.54 3.03
C THR A 26 1.50 -4.91 3.72
N SER A 27 1.60 -3.58 3.75
CA SER A 27 2.66 -2.82 4.39
C SER A 27 2.80 -3.11 5.90
N PRO A 28 1.77 -2.99 6.75
CA PRO A 28 1.93 -3.16 8.20
C PRO A 28 2.49 -4.55 8.62
N PRO A 29 2.01 -5.70 8.10
CA PRO A 29 2.61 -6.98 8.43
C PRO A 29 4.02 -7.16 7.84
N GLY A 30 4.34 -6.52 6.70
CA GLY A 30 5.70 -6.49 6.14
C GLY A 30 6.66 -5.70 7.02
N SER A 31 6.28 -4.48 7.40
CA SER A 31 7.03 -3.58 8.27
C SER A 31 7.28 -4.18 9.64
N ARG A 32 6.29 -4.87 10.23
CA ARG A 32 6.47 -5.59 11.50
C ARG A 32 7.53 -6.68 11.42
N ARG A 33 7.55 -7.45 10.33
CA ARG A 33 8.59 -8.48 10.11
C ARG A 33 9.97 -7.84 9.97
N MET A 34 10.06 -6.67 9.34
CA MET A 34 11.31 -5.94 9.18
C MET A 34 11.84 -5.39 10.50
N VAL A 35 10.98 -4.77 11.33
CA VAL A 35 11.34 -4.33 12.69
C VAL A 35 11.93 -5.50 13.49
N GLN A 36 11.25 -6.64 13.51
CA GLN A 36 11.72 -7.84 14.22
C GLN A 36 13.06 -8.37 13.67
N ALA A 37 13.28 -8.29 12.36
CA ALA A 37 14.55 -8.70 11.77
C ALA A 37 15.69 -7.76 12.17
N LEU A 38 15.45 -6.45 12.13
CA LEU A 38 16.42 -5.43 12.53
C LEU A 38 16.76 -5.51 14.02
N GLU A 39 15.77 -5.79 14.87
CA GLU A 39 16.00 -6.08 16.30
C GLU A 39 16.93 -7.27 16.51
N ARG A 40 16.66 -8.39 15.84
CA ARG A 40 17.49 -9.61 15.94
C ARG A 40 18.92 -9.39 15.47
N LEU A 41 19.12 -8.47 14.52
CA LEU A 41 20.43 -8.13 13.99
C LEU A 41 21.16 -7.05 14.81
N GLY A 42 20.54 -6.52 15.86
CA GLY A 42 21.12 -5.44 16.68
C GLY A 42 21.27 -4.13 15.93
N ALA A 43 20.41 -3.86 14.94
CA ALA A 43 20.47 -2.63 14.16
C ALA A 43 20.11 -1.39 15.03
N PRO A 44 20.72 -0.22 14.74
CA PRO A 44 20.39 1.03 15.42
C PRO A 44 18.90 1.40 15.31
N GLN A 45 18.41 2.23 16.23
CA GLN A 45 17.01 2.62 16.30
C GLN A 45 16.56 3.39 15.06
N GLU A 46 17.46 4.15 14.45
CA GLU A 46 17.23 4.93 13.24
C GLU A 46 16.89 4.01 12.04
N CYS A 47 17.46 2.80 12.00
CA CYS A 47 17.14 1.81 10.97
C CYS A 47 15.73 1.23 11.15
N ARG A 48 15.24 1.21 12.38
CA ARG A 48 13.94 0.62 12.74
C ARG A 48 12.80 1.62 12.64
N GLY A 49 13.08 2.91 12.88
CA GLY A 49 12.07 3.98 12.95
C GLY A 49 11.15 4.01 11.74
N PHE A 50 11.73 3.93 10.53
CA PHE A 50 10.96 3.91 9.29
C PHE A 50 9.89 2.80 9.25
N TYR A 51 10.26 1.56 9.59
CA TYR A 51 9.33 0.44 9.58
C TYR A 51 8.39 0.46 10.79
N ALA A 52 8.83 0.98 11.94
CA ALA A 52 7.99 1.09 13.12
C ALA A 52 6.81 2.04 12.89
N GLU A 53 7.04 3.16 12.19
CA GLU A 53 5.98 4.10 11.80
C GLU A 53 4.90 3.43 10.94
N HIS A 54 5.29 2.64 9.95
CA HIS A 54 4.35 1.90 9.08
C HIS A 54 3.60 0.78 9.82
N VAL A 55 4.10 0.30 10.96
CA VAL A 55 3.33 -0.65 11.79
C VAL A 55 2.17 0.06 12.50
N GLU A 56 2.35 1.32 12.90
CA GLU A 56 1.36 2.09 13.65
C GLU A 56 0.40 2.87 12.74
N ALA A 57 0.90 3.45 11.65
CA ALA A 57 0.13 4.33 10.77
C ALA A 57 -0.88 3.59 9.86
N ASP A 58 -0.55 2.37 9.41
CA ASP A 58 -1.24 1.78 8.26
C ASP A 58 -2.59 1.12 8.58
N ALA A 59 -2.95 0.93 9.85
CA ALA A 59 -4.27 0.39 10.20
C ALA A 59 -5.43 1.34 9.80
N VAL A 60 -5.17 2.65 9.74
CA VAL A 60 -6.15 3.63 9.25
C VAL A 60 -6.07 3.75 7.73
N HIS A 61 -4.87 3.67 7.15
CA HIS A 61 -4.70 3.74 5.71
C HIS A 61 -5.37 2.59 4.97
N GLU A 62 -5.35 1.36 5.50
CA GLU A 62 -6.07 0.23 4.89
C GLU A 62 -7.55 0.56 4.66
N GLN A 63 -8.23 1.04 5.71
CA GLN A 63 -9.65 1.33 5.69
C GLN A 63 -9.98 2.44 4.69
N VAL A 64 -9.20 3.53 4.71
CA VAL A 64 -9.38 4.67 3.82
C VAL A 64 -9.14 4.27 2.35
N VAL A 65 -8.08 3.53 2.07
CA VAL A 65 -7.73 3.17 0.69
C VAL A 65 -8.72 2.15 0.13
N ARG A 66 -9.12 1.17 0.92
CA ARG A 66 -10.08 0.15 0.48
C ARG A 66 -11.49 0.71 0.32
N THR A 67 -11.98 1.50 1.28
CA THR A 67 -13.37 1.95 1.29
C THR A 67 -13.56 3.25 0.53
N ASP A 68 -12.72 4.25 0.77
CA ASP A 68 -12.93 5.58 0.23
C ASP A 68 -12.32 5.73 -1.17
N VAL A 69 -11.09 5.22 -1.38
CA VAL A 69 -10.39 5.39 -2.66
C VAL A 69 -10.87 4.37 -3.71
N VAL A 70 -10.76 3.08 -3.40
CA VAL A 70 -11.20 2.02 -4.32
C VAL A 70 -12.72 2.07 -4.53
N GLY A 71 -13.47 2.27 -3.44
CA GLY A 71 -14.93 2.37 -3.49
C GLY A 71 -15.42 3.53 -4.37
N ASP A 72 -14.90 4.75 -4.21
CA ASP A 72 -15.28 5.90 -5.03
C ASP A 72 -14.90 5.69 -6.51
N LEU A 73 -13.72 5.13 -6.78
CA LEU A 73 -13.27 4.86 -8.14
C LEU A 73 -14.23 3.91 -8.87
N VAL A 74 -14.55 2.76 -8.27
CA VAL A 74 -15.43 1.76 -8.90
C VAL A 74 -16.86 2.30 -9.01
N ALA A 75 -17.34 3.08 -8.05
CA ALA A 75 -18.65 3.71 -8.13
C ALA A 75 -18.77 4.70 -9.30
N ARG A 76 -17.71 5.47 -9.58
CA ARG A 76 -17.69 6.49 -10.64
C ARG A 76 -17.30 5.91 -12.00
N GLU A 77 -16.48 4.88 -12.02
CA GLU A 77 -15.93 4.25 -13.23
C GLU A 77 -16.07 2.71 -13.19
N PRO A 78 -17.29 2.15 -13.25
CA PRO A 78 -17.51 0.71 -13.04
C PRO A 78 -16.75 -0.23 -13.98
N GLY A 79 -16.39 0.25 -15.18
CA GLY A 79 -15.61 -0.53 -16.14
C GLY A 79 -14.16 -0.83 -15.70
N LEU A 80 -13.67 -0.18 -14.64
CA LEU A 80 -12.33 -0.38 -14.10
C LEU A 80 -12.25 -1.47 -13.02
N ASP A 81 -13.38 -1.99 -12.53
CA ASP A 81 -13.44 -2.95 -11.41
C ASP A 81 -12.51 -4.15 -11.62
N ARG A 82 -12.53 -4.73 -12.82
CA ARG A 82 -11.67 -5.87 -13.19
C ARG A 82 -10.15 -5.57 -13.16
N ASP A 83 -9.77 -4.31 -13.23
CA ASP A 83 -8.38 -3.86 -13.27
C ASP A 83 -7.85 -3.53 -11.87
N VAL A 84 -8.73 -3.50 -10.85
CA VAL A 84 -8.41 -3.31 -9.42
C VAL A 84 -8.18 -4.69 -8.79
N VAL A 85 -6.92 -5.10 -8.67
CA VAL A 85 -6.49 -6.42 -8.16
C VAL A 85 -5.57 -6.26 -6.95
#